data_AF-A0A3B5R1G6-F1
#
_entry.id   AF-A0A3B5R1G6-F1
#
_cell.length_a   1.000
_cell.length_b   1.000
_cell.length_c   1.000
_cell.angle_alpha   90.00
_cell.angle_beta   90.00
_cell.angle_gamma   90.00
#
_symmetry.space_group_name_H-M   'P 1'
#
loop_
_entity.id
_entity.type
_entity.pdbx_description
1 polymer ?
#
loop_
_entity_poly.entity_id
_entity_poly.type
_entity_poly.pdbx_seq_one_letter_code
_entity_poly.pdbx_strand_id
1 'polypeptide(L)'
;MFRKTLKKDPELFQNVSEGLRKLYRTKLFPLEDTYRFHDFHSPALEDADFDNKPMVLLVGQYSTGKTTFIRHLMEQDFPGMRIGPEPTTDSFIAVMHGEQEGVIPGNALVVDPKKPFRKLNAFGNAFLNRFMCAQMPNPVLESISIIDTPGILSGEKQRISRGYDFAAVLEWFAERVDRIILLFDAHKLDISDEFSEVIRALKNHEDKMRVVLNKADQISTQQLMRVYGALMWSLGKIINTPEVVRVYIGSFWAQPLLVPDNRKLFEAEEQDLFLDIQSLPRNAALRKLNDLIKRARLAKVQAYIISSLKKEMPSMFGKDSKKKELIANLGEIYQKIEKEHQISPGDFPNLAKMQELLNGQDFTKFASLKPKLLESVEDMLANDIARLMAMVRQEESAMPSQTVKGGAFEGTMTGPFGHGYELNPDCQWKAGPLLCRVLQSTVWSTQSVLGGWSSCNLPLTPTSSHLNGSCPKLTPSVSPKHAERHPG
;
A
#
# COMPACT_ATOMS: atom_id res chain seq x y z
N MET A 1 19.86 -47.64 -29.52
CA MET A 1 20.14 -46.19 -29.49
C MET A 1 19.49 -45.57 -28.25
N PHE A 2 20.24 -45.42 -27.15
CA PHE A 2 19.78 -44.67 -25.99
C PHE A 2 19.94 -43.18 -26.28
N ARG A 3 18.82 -42.47 -26.41
CA ARG A 3 18.76 -41.02 -26.59
C ARG A 3 19.17 -40.38 -25.26
N LYS A 4 20.43 -39.93 -25.15
CA LYS A 4 20.89 -39.10 -24.03
C LYS A 4 20.00 -37.86 -23.97
N THR A 5 19.17 -37.77 -22.94
CA THR A 5 18.52 -36.52 -22.54
C THR A 5 19.63 -35.53 -22.18
N LEU A 6 19.88 -34.57 -23.06
CA LEU A 6 20.69 -33.40 -22.75
C LEU A 6 20.03 -32.71 -21.54
N LYS A 7 20.66 -32.82 -20.37
CA LYS A 7 20.39 -31.89 -19.27
C LYS A 7 20.66 -30.50 -19.83
N LYS A 8 19.61 -29.68 -20.02
CA LYS A 8 19.78 -28.25 -20.26
C LYS A 8 20.64 -27.73 -19.12
N ASP A 9 21.79 -27.14 -19.45
CA ASP A 9 22.60 -26.41 -18.48
C ASP A 9 21.72 -25.43 -17.70
N PRO A 10 21.99 -25.21 -16.40
CA PRO A 10 21.31 -24.16 -15.67
C PRO A 10 21.59 -22.84 -16.39
N GLU A 11 20.55 -22.25 -16.99
CA GLU A 11 20.65 -20.92 -17.58
C GLU A 11 21.03 -19.95 -16.45
N LEU A 12 22.30 -19.52 -16.43
CA LEU A 12 22.76 -18.47 -15.52
C LEU A 12 22.22 -17.13 -16.02
N PHE A 13 21.36 -16.50 -15.22
CA PHE A 13 20.96 -15.10 -15.43
C PHE A 13 22.04 -14.17 -14.85
N GLN A 14 22.26 -13.00 -15.46
CA GLN A 14 23.22 -12.03 -14.92
C GLN A 14 22.69 -11.32 -13.67
N ASN A 15 21.38 -11.07 -13.61
CA ASN A 15 20.68 -10.55 -12.44
C ASN A 15 19.20 -10.98 -12.45
N VAL A 16 18.50 -10.77 -11.32
CA VAL A 16 17.08 -11.16 -11.17
C VAL A 16 16.16 -10.46 -12.18
N SER A 17 16.38 -9.17 -12.49
CA SER A 17 15.55 -8.43 -13.46
C SER A 17 15.60 -9.04 -14.85
N GLU A 18 16.78 -9.45 -15.33
CA GLU A 18 16.94 -10.15 -16.60
C GLU A 18 16.21 -11.49 -16.59
N GLY A 19 16.34 -12.25 -15.49
CA GLY A 19 15.63 -13.52 -15.32
C GLY A 19 14.11 -13.37 -15.38
N LEU A 20 13.56 -12.40 -14.66
CA LEU A 20 12.13 -12.07 -14.68
C LEU A 20 11.67 -11.68 -16.09
N ARG A 21 12.40 -10.79 -16.77
CA ARG A 21 12.10 -10.35 -18.14
C ARG A 21 12.09 -11.52 -19.11
N LYS A 22 13.08 -12.42 -19.02
CA LYS A 22 13.16 -13.61 -19.89
C LYS A 22 11.99 -14.56 -19.65
N LEU A 23 11.68 -14.88 -18.38
CA LEU A 23 10.55 -15.74 -18.04
C LEU A 23 9.22 -15.15 -18.53
N TYR A 24 9.02 -13.84 -18.34
CA TYR A 24 7.85 -13.15 -18.85
C TYR A 24 7.72 -13.35 -20.36
N ARG A 25 8.73 -12.95 -21.13
CA ARG A 25 8.67 -12.99 -22.61
C ARG A 25 8.53 -14.40 -23.17
N THR A 26 9.17 -15.39 -22.56
CA THR A 26 9.25 -16.75 -23.13
C THR A 26 8.12 -17.66 -22.67
N LYS A 27 7.62 -17.48 -21.44
CA LYS A 27 6.62 -18.40 -20.84
C LYS A 27 5.27 -17.75 -20.62
N LEU A 28 5.21 -16.52 -20.11
CA LEU A 28 3.93 -15.88 -19.76
C LEU A 28 3.31 -15.09 -20.92
N PHE A 29 4.08 -14.26 -21.61
CA PHE A 29 3.60 -13.40 -22.71
C PHE A 29 2.87 -14.18 -23.82
N PRO A 30 3.34 -15.36 -24.29
CA PRO A 30 2.61 -16.13 -25.30
C PRO A 30 1.22 -16.59 -24.84
N LEU A 31 1.04 -16.83 -23.54
CA LEU A 31 -0.26 -17.14 -22.94
C LEU A 31 -1.13 -15.88 -22.92
N GLU A 32 -0.58 -14.75 -22.45
CA GLU A 32 -1.27 -13.46 -22.41
C GLU A 32 -1.79 -13.03 -23.79
N ASP A 33 -0.94 -13.09 -24.81
CA ASP A 33 -1.28 -12.73 -26.18
C ASP A 33 -2.33 -13.67 -26.79
N THR A 34 -2.17 -14.99 -26.63
CA THR A 34 -3.11 -15.98 -27.19
C THR A 34 -4.53 -15.81 -26.66
N TYR A 35 -4.69 -15.49 -25.37
CA TYR A 35 -5.99 -15.35 -24.72
C TYR A 35 -6.39 -13.90 -24.46
N ARG A 36 -5.77 -12.95 -25.18
CA ARG A 36 -6.11 -11.53 -25.18
C ARG A 36 -6.12 -10.89 -23.80
N PHE A 37 -5.21 -11.30 -22.93
CA PHE A 37 -5.14 -10.82 -21.55
C PHE A 37 -5.14 -9.28 -21.46
N HIS A 38 -4.48 -8.62 -22.40
CA HIS A 38 -4.34 -7.16 -22.47
C HIS A 38 -5.63 -6.41 -22.74
N ASP A 39 -6.64 -7.08 -23.32
CA ASP A 39 -7.94 -6.47 -23.59
C ASP A 39 -8.86 -6.48 -22.36
N PHE A 40 -8.50 -7.23 -21.31
CA PHE A 40 -9.34 -7.43 -20.12
C PHE A 40 -8.72 -6.93 -18.83
N HIS A 41 -7.40 -7.14 -18.66
CA HIS A 41 -6.75 -6.96 -17.37
C HIS A 41 -5.73 -5.83 -17.41
N SER A 42 -4.54 -6.11 -17.95
CA SER A 42 -3.46 -5.12 -18.00
C SER A 42 -2.58 -5.29 -19.25
N PRO A 43 -1.98 -4.20 -19.76
CA PRO A 43 -1.17 -4.22 -20.97
C PRO A 43 0.11 -5.06 -20.80
N ALA A 44 0.69 -5.49 -21.93
CA ALA A 44 1.91 -6.31 -21.99
C ALA A 44 3.10 -5.61 -21.34
N LEU A 45 3.87 -6.29 -20.47
CA LEU A 45 5.03 -5.68 -19.81
C LEU A 45 6.13 -5.34 -20.82
N GLU A 46 6.73 -4.17 -20.64
CA GLU A 46 7.87 -3.68 -21.42
C GLU A 46 9.17 -3.80 -20.61
N ASP A 47 10.33 -3.64 -21.26
CA ASP A 47 11.62 -3.78 -20.58
C ASP A 47 11.79 -2.77 -19.43
N ALA A 48 11.25 -1.57 -19.60
CA ALA A 48 11.21 -0.54 -18.57
C ALA A 48 10.43 -0.98 -17.31
N ASP A 49 9.46 -1.89 -17.42
CA ASP A 49 8.72 -2.43 -16.25
C ASP A 49 9.60 -3.37 -15.39
N PHE A 50 10.70 -3.89 -15.94
CA PHE A 50 11.65 -4.76 -15.22
C PHE A 50 12.87 -3.98 -14.71
N ASP A 51 13.30 -2.95 -15.42
CA ASP A 51 14.50 -2.18 -15.11
C ASP A 51 14.21 -0.92 -14.26
N ASN A 52 12.94 -0.58 -14.04
CA ASN A 52 12.56 0.57 -13.22
C ASN A 52 13.02 0.46 -11.75
N LYS A 53 13.38 1.62 -11.19
CA LYS A 53 13.56 1.77 -9.74
C LYS A 53 12.22 1.65 -9.02
N PRO A 54 12.22 1.27 -7.74
CA PRO A 54 10.99 1.24 -6.95
C PRO A 54 10.30 2.59 -6.96
N MET A 55 8.98 2.57 -7.05
CA MET A 55 8.17 3.80 -7.07
C MET A 55 7.33 3.93 -5.79
N VAL A 56 7.26 5.14 -5.25
CA VAL A 56 6.39 5.50 -4.13
C VAL A 56 5.31 6.44 -4.64
N LEU A 57 4.04 6.03 -4.52
CA LEU A 57 2.88 6.84 -4.90
C LEU A 57 2.33 7.57 -3.67
N LEU A 58 2.22 8.90 -3.73
CA LEU A 58 1.56 9.68 -2.68
C LEU A 58 0.13 10.00 -3.09
N VAL A 59 -0.86 9.61 -2.28
CA VAL A 59 -2.27 9.90 -2.53
C VAL A 59 -2.87 10.60 -1.31
N GLY A 60 -3.72 11.58 -1.52
CA GLY A 60 -4.39 12.26 -0.42
C GLY A 60 -5.16 13.48 -0.87
N GLN A 61 -6.04 13.96 0.01
CA GLN A 61 -6.85 15.15 -0.27
C GLN A 61 -5.99 16.42 -0.44
N TYR A 62 -6.65 17.48 -0.87
CA TYR A 62 -6.03 18.78 -0.98
C TYR A 62 -5.45 19.27 0.36
N SER A 63 -4.29 19.92 0.32
CA SER A 63 -3.59 20.46 1.49
C SER A 63 -3.10 19.44 2.55
N THR A 64 -3.14 18.12 2.31
CA THR A 64 -2.62 17.12 3.27
C THR A 64 -1.09 17.08 3.39
N GLY A 65 -0.37 17.81 2.53
CA GLY A 65 1.09 17.96 2.61
C GLY A 65 1.91 17.02 1.75
N LYS A 66 1.35 16.42 0.68
CA LYS A 66 2.08 15.52 -0.25
C LYS A 66 3.37 16.11 -0.81
N THR A 67 3.28 17.27 -1.47
CA THR A 67 4.45 17.95 -2.04
C THR A 67 5.47 18.35 -0.97
N THR A 68 5.00 18.79 0.20
CA THR A 68 5.87 19.10 1.36
C THR A 68 6.57 17.85 1.89
N PHE A 69 5.87 16.71 1.92
CA PHE A 69 6.42 15.43 2.34
C PHE A 69 7.55 14.96 1.40
N ILE A 70 7.38 15.12 0.07
CA ILE A 70 8.45 14.82 -0.90
C ILE A 70 9.68 15.70 -0.64
N ARG A 71 9.45 17.02 -0.51
CA ARG A 71 10.50 17.98 -0.21
C ARG A 71 11.23 17.62 1.08
N HIS A 72 10.49 17.20 2.11
CA HIS A 72 11.04 16.75 3.39
C HIS A 72 11.91 15.52 3.21
N LEU A 73 11.42 14.47 2.54
CA LEU A 73 12.20 13.26 2.26
C LEU A 73 13.51 13.54 1.51
N MET A 74 13.45 14.42 0.52
CA MET A 74 14.59 14.75 -0.34
C MET A 74 15.50 15.82 0.25
N GLU A 75 15.07 16.51 1.31
CA GLU A 75 15.67 17.74 1.86
C GLU A 75 16.00 18.80 0.80
N GLN A 76 15.26 18.78 -0.31
CA GLN A 76 15.53 19.61 -1.49
C GLN A 76 14.23 19.91 -2.24
N ASP A 77 14.17 21.10 -2.82
CA ASP A 77 13.10 21.50 -3.74
C ASP A 77 13.28 20.78 -5.08
N PHE A 78 12.18 20.43 -5.75
CA PHE A 78 12.22 19.76 -7.07
C PHE A 78 11.53 20.59 -8.17
N PRO A 79 11.98 20.47 -9.43
CA PRO A 79 11.42 21.23 -10.54
C PRO A 79 9.90 21.01 -10.70
N GLY A 80 9.15 22.10 -10.87
CA GLY A 80 7.69 22.05 -11.04
C GLY A 80 6.91 21.92 -9.73
N MET A 81 7.55 21.83 -8.57
CA MET A 81 6.84 21.84 -7.30
C MET A 81 6.13 23.18 -7.04
N ARG A 82 4.92 23.12 -6.46
CA ARG A 82 4.19 24.31 -6.00
C ARG A 82 3.54 24.03 -4.66
N ILE A 83 4.06 24.65 -3.61
CA ILE A 83 3.49 24.58 -2.26
C ILE A 83 2.73 25.88 -1.99
N GLY A 84 1.42 25.78 -1.76
CA GLY A 84 0.60 26.93 -1.40
C GLY A 84 -0.73 26.52 -0.75
N PRO A 85 -1.42 27.47 -0.08
CA PRO A 85 -2.71 27.24 0.57
C PRO A 85 -3.90 27.15 -0.41
N GLU A 86 -3.70 27.52 -1.68
CA GLU A 86 -4.65 27.37 -2.79
C GLU A 86 -4.35 26.11 -3.63
N PRO A 87 -5.31 25.52 -4.37
CA PRO A 87 -5.09 24.36 -5.24
C PRO A 87 -3.91 24.53 -6.22
N THR A 88 -2.70 24.21 -5.78
CA THR A 88 -1.46 24.52 -6.51
C THR A 88 -0.98 23.38 -7.39
N THR A 89 -1.18 22.13 -6.96
CA THR A 89 -0.81 20.91 -7.70
C THR A 89 -2.04 20.31 -8.37
N ASP A 90 -2.22 20.60 -9.66
CA ASP A 90 -3.29 20.09 -10.52
C ASP A 90 -2.86 18.92 -11.43
N SER A 91 -1.59 18.54 -11.33
CA SER A 91 -0.90 17.63 -12.23
C SER A 91 -0.18 16.50 -11.47
N PHE A 92 -0.07 15.34 -12.11
CA PHE A 92 0.78 14.24 -11.65
C PHE A 92 2.24 14.58 -11.94
N ILE A 93 3.12 14.40 -10.95
CA ILE A 93 4.55 14.69 -11.09
C ILE A 93 5.34 13.42 -10.76
N ALA A 94 6.00 12.85 -11.76
CA ALA A 94 6.99 11.79 -11.56
C ALA A 94 8.34 12.42 -11.23
N VAL A 95 8.69 12.45 -9.94
CA VAL A 95 9.98 12.92 -9.45
C VAL A 95 10.99 11.78 -9.55
N MET A 96 11.96 11.92 -10.45
CA MET A 96 12.93 10.89 -10.80
C MET A 96 14.34 11.46 -10.82
N HIS A 97 15.33 10.58 -10.70
CA HIS A 97 16.72 10.98 -10.87
C HIS A 97 17.01 11.39 -12.32
N GLY A 98 17.84 12.41 -12.47
CA GLY A 98 18.48 12.81 -13.72
C GLY A 98 19.77 13.58 -13.44
N GLU A 99 20.69 13.58 -14.40
CA GLU A 99 21.99 14.27 -14.26
C GLU A 99 21.85 15.80 -14.15
N GLN A 100 20.75 16.33 -14.68
CA GLN A 100 20.47 17.77 -14.69
C GLN A 100 19.04 18.02 -14.22
N GLU A 101 18.84 19.17 -13.57
CA GLU A 101 17.52 19.63 -13.21
C GLU A 101 16.70 19.96 -14.46
N GLY A 102 15.50 19.40 -14.56
CA GLY A 102 14.66 19.60 -15.72
C GLY A 102 13.26 19.06 -15.54
N VAL A 103 12.38 19.49 -16.44
CA VAL A 103 10.99 19.05 -16.52
C VAL A 103 10.74 18.49 -17.91
N ILE A 104 10.20 17.27 -17.96
CA ILE A 104 9.76 16.62 -19.19
C ILE A 104 8.22 16.59 -19.20
N PRO A 105 7.55 17.24 -20.16
CA PRO A 105 6.10 17.16 -20.31
C PRO A 105 5.61 15.74 -20.60
N GLY A 106 4.38 15.42 -20.17
CA GLY A 106 3.79 14.07 -20.30
C GLY A 106 3.79 13.53 -21.72
N ASN A 107 3.46 14.38 -22.72
CA ASN A 107 3.47 13.99 -24.14
C ASN A 107 4.85 13.51 -24.62
N ALA A 108 5.93 14.12 -24.12
CA ALA A 108 7.30 13.69 -24.43
C ALA A 108 7.74 12.48 -23.58
N LEU A 109 7.21 12.37 -22.36
CA LEU A 109 7.55 11.29 -21.45
C LEU A 109 6.99 9.93 -21.89
N VAL A 110 5.77 9.90 -22.46
CA VAL A 110 5.13 8.65 -22.91
C VAL A 110 5.68 8.10 -24.23
N VAL A 111 6.61 8.80 -24.88
CA VAL A 111 7.32 8.28 -26.06
C VAL A 111 8.70 7.70 -25.73
N ASP A 112 9.20 7.90 -24.50
CA ASP A 112 10.51 7.40 -24.08
C ASP A 112 10.44 5.89 -23.74
N PRO A 113 11.13 5.01 -24.49
CA PRO A 113 11.16 3.56 -24.23
C PRO A 113 11.90 3.18 -22.94
N LYS A 114 12.69 4.09 -22.36
CA LYS A 114 13.43 3.84 -21.11
C LYS A 114 12.59 4.15 -19.88
N LYS A 115 11.40 4.74 -20.04
CA LYS A 115 10.53 5.14 -18.93
C LYS A 115 9.28 4.25 -18.88
N PRO A 116 8.82 3.86 -17.67
CA PRO A 116 7.70 2.94 -17.53
C PRO A 116 6.32 3.61 -17.79
N PHE A 117 6.28 4.72 -18.51
CA PHE A 117 5.09 5.59 -18.62
C PHE A 117 4.39 5.53 -19.96
N ARG A 118 4.92 4.80 -20.95
CA ARG A 118 4.38 4.79 -22.33
C ARG A 118 2.89 4.45 -22.41
N LYS A 119 2.44 3.51 -21.58
CA LYS A 119 1.04 3.07 -21.54
C LYS A 119 0.08 4.12 -21.00
N LEU A 120 0.57 5.18 -20.35
CA LEU A 120 -0.26 6.31 -19.94
C LEU A 120 -0.82 7.10 -21.14
N ASN A 121 -0.29 6.90 -22.35
CA ASN A 121 -0.86 7.47 -23.57
C ASN A 121 -2.33 7.08 -23.78
N ALA A 122 -2.77 5.94 -23.25
CA ALA A 122 -4.16 5.48 -23.32
C ALA A 122 -5.16 6.42 -22.60
N PHE A 123 -4.71 7.19 -21.61
CA PHE A 123 -5.55 8.18 -20.91
C PHE A 123 -5.75 9.47 -21.70
N GLY A 124 -5.06 9.63 -22.83
CA GLY A 124 -5.25 10.72 -23.78
C GLY A 124 -4.67 12.07 -23.35
N ASN A 125 -4.78 13.05 -24.25
CA ASN A 125 -4.11 14.36 -24.10
C ASN A 125 -4.55 15.15 -22.86
N ALA A 126 -5.79 14.99 -22.41
CA ALA A 126 -6.28 15.68 -21.21
C ALA A 126 -5.48 15.30 -19.96
N PHE A 127 -5.14 14.01 -19.82
CA PHE A 127 -4.25 13.53 -18.77
C PHE A 127 -2.79 13.93 -19.03
N LEU A 128 -2.27 13.73 -20.25
CA LEU A 128 -0.86 13.97 -20.55
C LEU A 128 -0.43 15.44 -20.37
N ASN A 129 -1.34 16.39 -20.59
CA ASN A 129 -1.10 17.81 -20.30
C ASN A 129 -0.99 18.11 -18.80
N ARG A 130 -1.48 17.20 -17.94
CA ARG A 130 -1.44 17.25 -16.47
C ARG A 130 -0.56 16.15 -15.91
N PHE A 131 0.40 15.68 -16.69
CA PHE A 131 1.42 14.73 -16.26
C PHE A 131 2.78 15.27 -16.68
N MET A 132 3.75 15.19 -15.78
CA MET A 132 5.10 15.67 -16.03
C MET A 132 6.11 14.82 -15.25
N CYS A 133 7.35 14.79 -15.72
CA CYS A 133 8.46 14.21 -14.97
C CYS A 133 9.43 15.31 -14.58
N ALA A 134 9.63 15.47 -13.27
CA ALA A 134 10.68 16.31 -12.71
C ALA A 134 11.94 15.45 -12.56
N GLN A 135 13.03 15.86 -13.19
CA GLN A 135 14.33 15.20 -13.10
C GLN A 135 15.31 16.10 -12.38
N MET A 136 16.12 15.51 -11.50
CA MET A 136 17.17 16.22 -10.78
C MET A 136 18.20 15.26 -10.18
N PRO A 137 19.44 15.73 -9.97
CA PRO A 137 20.43 14.96 -9.23
C PRO A 137 20.09 15.02 -7.74
N ASN A 138 19.68 13.88 -7.18
CA ASN A 138 19.44 13.74 -5.74
C ASN A 138 19.71 12.28 -5.32
N PRO A 139 20.44 12.03 -4.21
CA PRO A 139 20.79 10.68 -3.76
C PRO A 139 19.57 9.79 -3.43
N VAL A 140 18.47 10.37 -2.94
CA VAL A 140 17.23 9.62 -2.68
C VAL A 140 16.68 9.06 -3.99
N LEU A 141 16.69 9.88 -5.04
CA LEU A 141 16.17 9.51 -6.36
C LEU A 141 17.10 8.53 -7.10
N GLU A 142 18.35 8.40 -6.69
CA GLU A 142 19.24 7.35 -7.19
C GLU A 142 18.70 5.95 -6.82
N SER A 143 18.01 5.84 -5.69
CA SER A 143 17.47 4.57 -5.19
C SER A 143 15.99 4.36 -5.50
N ILE A 144 15.17 5.41 -5.50
CA ILE A 144 13.72 5.32 -5.70
C ILE A 144 13.20 6.40 -6.66
N SER A 145 11.94 6.32 -7.05
CA SER A 145 11.23 7.41 -7.72
C SER A 145 9.92 7.70 -6.98
N ILE A 146 9.49 8.95 -6.98
CA ILE A 146 8.32 9.38 -6.19
C ILE A 146 7.29 9.97 -7.15
N ILE A 147 6.03 9.57 -7.01
CA ILE A 147 4.91 10.09 -7.79
C ILE A 147 4.07 10.98 -6.88
N ASP A 148 4.12 12.29 -7.12
CA ASP A 148 3.17 13.25 -6.51
C ASP A 148 1.88 13.24 -7.32
N THR A 149 0.74 13.16 -6.63
CA THR A 149 -0.58 13.18 -7.28
C THR A 149 -1.29 14.51 -7.01
N PRO A 150 -2.17 14.95 -7.92
CA PRO A 150 -3.10 16.04 -7.63
C PRO A 150 -3.85 15.81 -6.31
N GLY A 151 -4.15 16.90 -5.59
CA GLY A 151 -4.97 16.82 -4.39
C GLY A 151 -6.40 16.40 -4.73
N ILE A 152 -6.91 15.37 -4.04
CA ILE A 152 -8.32 14.97 -4.17
C ILE A 152 -9.16 16.08 -3.52
N LEU A 153 -10.09 16.64 -4.31
CA LEU A 153 -10.94 17.75 -3.87
C LEU A 153 -12.30 17.18 -3.44
N SER A 154 -12.88 17.78 -2.42
CA SER A 154 -14.25 17.49 -2.02
C SER A 154 -15.22 18.21 -2.97
N GLY A 155 -15.95 17.46 -3.80
CA GLY A 155 -17.08 17.98 -4.56
C GLY A 155 -17.16 17.57 -6.04
N GLU A 156 -18.37 17.25 -6.49
CA GLU A 156 -18.69 16.68 -7.80
C GLU A 156 -18.28 17.56 -9.00
N LYS A 157 -18.28 18.89 -8.85
CA LYS A 157 -17.88 19.84 -9.91
C LYS A 157 -16.41 19.72 -10.32
N GLN A 158 -15.55 19.29 -9.40
CA GLN A 158 -14.11 19.11 -9.65
C GLN A 158 -13.82 17.81 -10.39
N ARG A 159 -14.60 16.74 -10.16
CA ARG A 159 -14.50 15.47 -10.89
C ARG A 159 -14.68 15.66 -12.39
N ILE A 160 -15.69 16.42 -12.79
CA ILE A 160 -16.03 16.67 -14.20
C ILE A 160 -14.97 17.57 -14.88
N SER A 161 -14.26 18.42 -14.12
CA SER A 161 -13.30 19.40 -14.63
C SER A 161 -11.92 18.81 -15.02
N ARG A 162 -11.61 17.57 -14.62
CA ARG A 162 -10.28 16.98 -14.90
C ARG A 162 -10.11 16.55 -16.37
N GLY A 163 -11.17 16.07 -16.99
CA GLY A 163 -11.13 15.58 -18.38
C GLY A 163 -10.45 14.23 -18.56
N TYR A 164 -10.17 13.50 -17.47
CA TYR A 164 -9.66 12.13 -17.48
C TYR A 164 -10.15 11.37 -16.23
N ASP A 165 -10.16 10.04 -16.31
CA ASP A 165 -10.53 9.18 -15.19
C ASP A 165 -9.39 9.11 -14.16
N PHE A 166 -9.56 9.84 -13.05
CA PHE A 166 -8.55 9.91 -12.00
C PHE A 166 -8.36 8.59 -11.24
N ALA A 167 -9.45 7.85 -11.00
CA ALA A 167 -9.39 6.58 -10.26
C ALA A 167 -8.66 5.52 -11.10
N ALA A 168 -8.96 5.45 -12.40
CA ALA A 168 -8.28 4.52 -13.31
C ALA A 168 -6.78 4.82 -13.46
N VAL A 169 -6.38 6.10 -13.48
CA VAL A 169 -4.96 6.48 -13.48
C VAL A 169 -4.26 6.02 -12.19
N LEU A 170 -4.89 6.21 -11.02
CA LEU A 170 -4.32 5.76 -9.75
C LEU A 170 -4.24 4.23 -9.65
N GLU A 171 -5.25 3.51 -10.13
CA GLU A 171 -5.21 2.04 -10.24
C GLU A 171 -4.03 1.61 -11.12
N TRP A 172 -3.82 2.28 -12.27
CA TRP A 172 -2.68 2.00 -13.16
C TRP A 172 -1.32 2.21 -12.48
N PHE A 173 -1.16 3.25 -11.66
CA PHE A 173 0.05 3.46 -10.86
C PHE A 173 0.18 2.39 -9.77
N ALA A 174 -0.90 2.06 -9.07
CA ALA A 174 -0.93 1.08 -7.98
C ALA A 174 -0.44 -0.31 -8.39
N GLU A 175 -0.74 -0.72 -9.62
CA GLU A 175 -0.20 -1.94 -10.21
C GLU A 175 1.34 -1.95 -10.29
N ARG A 176 1.97 -0.78 -10.48
CA ARG A 176 3.40 -0.64 -10.83
C ARG A 176 4.27 -0.08 -9.72
N VAL A 177 3.68 0.58 -8.72
CA VAL A 177 4.41 1.10 -7.57
C VAL A 177 4.67 0.04 -6.53
N ASP A 178 5.67 0.28 -5.69
CA ASP A 178 6.09 -0.60 -4.60
C ASP A 178 5.42 -0.23 -3.28
N ARG A 179 5.04 1.05 -3.13
CA ARG A 179 4.50 1.62 -1.91
C ARG A 179 3.49 2.70 -2.27
N ILE A 180 2.33 2.66 -1.61
CA ILE A 180 1.29 3.68 -1.71
C ILE A 180 1.18 4.35 -0.35
N ILE A 181 1.44 5.65 -0.27
CA ILE A 181 1.31 6.41 0.97
C ILE A 181 0.02 7.25 0.89
N LEU A 182 -0.94 6.93 1.76
CA LEU A 182 -2.19 7.67 1.92
C LEU A 182 -2.00 8.75 2.99
N LEU A 183 -2.00 10.04 2.59
CA LEU A 183 -1.82 11.16 3.50
C LEU A 183 -3.16 11.75 3.97
N PHE A 184 -3.32 11.86 5.28
CA PHE A 184 -4.43 12.51 5.97
C PHE A 184 -3.92 13.67 6.81
N ASP A 185 -4.72 14.73 6.95
CA ASP A 185 -4.44 15.88 7.81
C ASP A 185 -5.10 15.66 9.17
N ALA A 186 -4.33 15.66 10.26
CA ALA A 186 -4.83 15.43 11.61
C ALA A 186 -5.71 16.59 12.13
N HIS A 187 -5.46 17.81 11.67
CA HIS A 187 -6.22 18.98 12.05
C HIS A 187 -7.56 19.05 11.32
N LYS A 188 -7.59 18.61 10.05
CA LYS A 188 -8.79 18.59 9.17
C LYS A 188 -9.07 17.20 8.63
N LEU A 189 -9.28 16.23 9.53
CA LEU A 189 -9.62 14.88 9.11
C LEU A 189 -10.99 14.88 8.45
N ASP A 190 -10.97 14.74 7.13
CA ASP A 190 -12.13 14.51 6.28
C ASP A 190 -11.76 13.40 5.29
N ILE A 191 -12.74 12.57 4.94
CA ILE A 191 -12.60 11.52 3.93
C ILE A 191 -13.78 11.65 3.00
N SER A 192 -13.58 12.41 1.92
CA SER A 192 -14.62 12.61 0.92
C SER A 192 -15.02 11.30 0.23
N ASP A 193 -16.20 11.29 -0.38
CA ASP A 193 -16.68 10.16 -1.18
C ASP A 193 -15.73 9.84 -2.33
N GLU A 194 -15.08 10.86 -2.92
CA GLU A 194 -14.09 10.67 -3.99
C GLU A 194 -12.83 10.01 -3.47
N PHE A 195 -12.35 10.42 -2.31
CA PHE A 195 -11.19 9.76 -1.72
C PHE A 195 -11.52 8.32 -1.34
N SER A 196 -12.72 8.08 -0.81
CA SER A 196 -13.22 6.73 -0.53
C SER A 196 -13.30 5.85 -1.78
N GLU A 197 -13.76 6.39 -2.90
CA GLU A 197 -13.81 5.71 -4.20
C GLU A 197 -12.41 5.35 -4.72
N VAL A 198 -11.47 6.29 -4.61
CA VAL A 198 -10.06 6.05 -4.94
C VAL A 198 -9.47 4.94 -4.05
N ILE A 199 -9.67 4.99 -2.74
CA ILE A 199 -9.15 3.93 -1.83
C ILE A 199 -9.77 2.58 -2.18
N ARG A 200 -11.05 2.52 -2.56
CA ARG A 200 -11.70 1.28 -3.04
C ARG A 200 -11.10 0.78 -4.35
N ALA A 201 -10.71 1.65 -5.27
CA ALA A 201 -10.00 1.26 -6.50
C ALA A 201 -8.64 0.63 -6.18
N LEU A 202 -8.00 1.06 -5.09
CA LEU A 202 -6.70 0.56 -4.63
C LEU A 202 -6.77 -0.73 -3.79
N LYS A 203 -7.96 -1.25 -3.46
CA LYS A 203 -8.14 -2.35 -2.50
C LYS A 203 -7.30 -3.61 -2.79
N ASN A 204 -7.02 -3.90 -4.07
CA ASN A 204 -6.23 -5.08 -4.45
C ASN A 204 -4.72 -4.91 -4.20
N HIS A 205 -4.32 -3.75 -3.68
CA HIS A 205 -2.94 -3.35 -3.40
C HIS A 205 -2.76 -2.90 -1.94
N GLU A 206 -3.60 -3.41 -1.02
CA GLU A 206 -3.57 -3.08 0.41
C GLU A 206 -2.25 -3.44 1.10
N ASP A 207 -1.55 -4.48 0.62
CA ASP A 207 -0.20 -4.86 1.07
C ASP A 207 0.85 -3.75 0.82
N LYS A 208 0.62 -2.96 -0.23
CA LYS A 208 1.46 -1.81 -0.61
C LYS A 208 1.10 -0.54 0.16
N MET A 209 -0.07 -0.47 0.80
CA MET A 209 -0.55 0.76 1.45
C MET A 209 0.13 1.03 2.79
N ARG A 210 0.45 2.30 3.03
CA ARG A 210 0.80 2.89 4.31
C ARG A 210 0.01 4.16 4.50
N VAL A 211 -0.46 4.40 5.71
CA VAL A 211 -1.22 5.60 6.02
C VAL A 211 -0.32 6.55 6.79
N VAL A 212 -0.36 7.84 6.46
CA VAL A 212 0.35 8.89 7.18
C VAL A 212 -0.68 9.88 7.70
N LEU A 213 -0.77 10.00 9.02
CA LEU A 213 -1.56 11.03 9.70
C LEU A 213 -0.63 12.24 9.96
N ASN A 214 -0.62 13.15 8.99
CA ASN A 214 0.26 14.31 8.94
C ASN A 214 -0.28 15.47 9.76
N LYS A 215 0.58 16.45 10.08
CA LYS A 215 0.25 17.66 10.87
C LYS A 215 -0.28 17.34 12.26
N ALA A 216 0.14 16.21 12.84
CA ALA A 216 -0.29 15.76 14.16
C ALA A 216 0.14 16.71 15.29
N ASP A 217 1.18 17.52 15.07
CA ASP A 217 1.66 18.55 15.98
C ASP A 217 0.71 19.75 16.13
N GLN A 218 -0.32 19.87 15.28
CA GLN A 218 -1.28 20.98 15.31
C GLN A 218 -2.46 20.75 16.27
N ILE A 219 -2.51 19.57 16.91
CA ILE A 219 -3.60 19.17 17.79
C ILE A 219 -3.06 18.59 19.11
N SER A 220 -3.86 18.66 20.18
CA SER A 220 -3.48 18.09 21.47
C SER A 220 -3.50 16.56 21.46
N THR A 221 -2.80 15.92 22.40
CA THR A 221 -2.76 14.45 22.53
C THR A 221 -4.16 13.82 22.60
N GLN A 222 -5.10 14.42 23.34
CA GLN A 222 -6.46 13.89 23.44
C GLN A 222 -7.21 13.98 22.10
N GLN A 223 -7.05 15.07 21.37
CA GLN A 223 -7.66 15.24 20.05
C GLN A 223 -7.04 14.27 19.05
N LEU A 224 -5.72 14.09 19.09
CA LEU A 224 -4.99 13.13 18.26
C LEU A 224 -5.54 11.71 18.40
N MET A 225 -5.77 11.24 19.62
CA MET A 225 -6.35 9.90 19.85
C MET A 225 -7.77 9.76 19.26
N ARG A 226 -8.59 10.82 19.31
CA ARG A 226 -9.93 10.82 18.70
C ARG A 226 -9.86 10.80 17.18
N VAL A 227 -8.99 11.61 16.59
CA VAL A 227 -8.77 11.69 15.14
C VAL A 227 -8.23 10.36 14.61
N TYR A 228 -7.24 9.78 15.30
CA TYR A 228 -6.69 8.47 14.97
C TYR A 228 -7.77 7.37 15.01
N GLY A 229 -8.58 7.33 16.07
CA GLY A 229 -9.70 6.37 16.17
C GLY A 229 -10.72 6.54 15.04
N ALA A 230 -11.07 7.78 14.70
CA ALA A 230 -11.99 8.09 13.61
C ALA A 230 -11.44 7.68 12.23
N LEU A 231 -10.14 7.91 11.99
CA LEU A 231 -9.46 7.50 10.77
C LEU A 231 -9.49 5.98 10.60
N MET A 232 -9.10 5.24 11.64
CA MET A 232 -9.08 3.77 11.62
C MET A 232 -10.47 3.18 11.41
N TRP A 233 -11.49 3.74 12.06
CA TRP A 233 -12.88 3.34 11.87
C TRP A 233 -13.34 3.52 10.41
N SER A 234 -13.02 4.65 9.81
CA SER A 234 -13.40 4.94 8.42
C SER A 234 -12.63 4.06 7.43
N LEU A 235 -11.32 3.89 7.61
CA LEU A 235 -10.50 3.01 6.75
C LEU A 235 -10.96 1.56 6.82
N GLY A 236 -11.30 1.06 8.01
CA GLY A 236 -11.83 -0.29 8.19
C GLY A 236 -13.10 -0.55 7.37
N LYS A 237 -13.99 0.45 7.27
CA LYS A 237 -15.21 0.36 6.44
C LYS A 237 -14.93 0.41 4.94
N ILE A 238 -13.89 1.14 4.52
CA ILE A 238 -13.60 1.37 3.09
C ILE A 238 -12.78 0.23 2.50
N ILE A 239 -11.71 -0.19 3.18
CA ILE A 239 -10.79 -1.24 2.71
C ILE A 239 -11.44 -2.61 2.85
N ASN A 240 -12.19 -2.84 3.95
CA ASN A 240 -12.95 -4.06 4.20
C ASN A 240 -12.08 -5.34 4.15
N THR A 241 -10.88 -5.25 4.74
CA THR A 241 -9.96 -6.37 4.95
C THR A 241 -9.77 -6.61 6.45
N PRO A 242 -9.58 -7.86 6.92
CA PRO A 242 -9.27 -8.13 8.31
C PRO A 242 -7.89 -7.58 8.73
N GLU A 243 -7.01 -7.28 7.78
CA GLU A 243 -5.67 -6.78 8.04
C GLU A 243 -5.68 -5.27 8.35
N VAL A 244 -5.04 -4.88 9.46
CA VAL A 244 -5.01 -3.48 9.88
C VAL A 244 -3.84 -2.77 9.20
N VAL A 245 -4.13 -1.70 8.45
CA VAL A 245 -3.09 -0.90 7.78
C VAL A 245 -2.27 -0.12 8.80
N ARG A 246 -0.93 -0.14 8.64
CA ARG A 246 -0.01 0.66 9.47
C ARG A 246 -0.21 2.16 9.19
N VAL A 247 -0.48 2.91 10.25
CA VAL A 247 -0.59 4.38 10.25
C VAL A 247 0.64 4.98 10.91
N TYR A 248 1.36 5.87 10.24
CA TYR A 248 2.46 6.66 10.80
C TYR A 248 1.96 8.03 11.23
N ILE A 249 2.22 8.43 12.48
CA ILE A 249 1.70 9.67 13.05
C ILE A 249 2.84 10.68 13.21
N GLY A 250 2.69 11.87 12.62
CA GLY A 250 3.72 12.91 12.77
C GLY A 250 3.44 14.16 11.98
N SER A 251 4.49 14.98 11.84
CA SER A 251 4.48 16.20 11.03
C SER A 251 5.74 16.22 10.17
N PHE A 252 5.58 15.82 8.92
CA PHE A 252 6.68 15.48 8.00
C PHE A 252 7.13 16.72 7.22
N TRP A 253 7.80 17.62 7.94
CA TRP A 253 8.35 18.87 7.43
C TRP A 253 9.51 19.35 8.30
N ALA A 254 10.32 20.27 7.77
CA ALA A 254 11.48 20.81 8.49
C ALA A 254 11.14 21.92 9.50
N GLN A 255 9.86 22.24 9.74
CA GLN A 255 9.47 23.33 10.65
C GLN A 255 9.34 22.84 12.10
N PRO A 256 9.55 23.73 13.09
CA PRO A 256 9.34 23.40 14.51
C PRO A 256 7.91 22.92 14.79
N LEU A 257 7.77 21.95 15.71
CA LEU A 257 6.47 21.46 16.17
C LEU A 257 5.68 22.56 16.89
N LEU A 258 4.40 22.71 16.57
CA LEU A 258 3.50 23.62 17.29
C LEU A 258 3.20 23.12 18.71
N VAL A 259 2.78 21.86 18.84
CA VAL A 259 2.54 21.18 20.12
C VAL A 259 3.57 20.05 20.27
N PRO A 260 4.61 20.21 21.12
CA PRO A 260 5.71 19.26 21.21
C PRO A 260 5.45 18.06 22.14
N ASP A 261 4.27 17.97 22.77
CA ASP A 261 3.92 16.97 23.78
C ASP A 261 4.22 15.52 23.34
N ASN A 262 3.99 15.21 22.06
CA ASN A 262 4.18 13.88 21.47
C ASN A 262 5.43 13.77 20.59
N ARG A 263 6.43 14.67 20.75
CA ARG A 263 7.64 14.70 19.90
C ARG A 263 8.30 13.33 19.73
N LYS A 264 8.51 12.61 20.85
CA LYS A 264 9.13 11.27 20.83
C LYS A 264 8.36 10.26 19.97
N LEU A 265 7.03 10.34 19.99
CA LEU A 265 6.17 9.51 19.14
C LEU A 265 6.37 9.89 17.68
N PHE A 266 6.31 11.18 17.35
CA PHE A 266 6.45 11.66 15.97
C PHE A 266 7.81 11.27 15.36
N GLU A 267 8.90 11.44 16.11
CA GLU A 267 10.25 11.07 15.67
C GLU A 267 10.39 9.55 15.46
N ALA A 268 9.82 8.73 16.36
CA ALA A 268 9.86 7.28 16.23
C ALA A 268 9.04 6.78 15.02
N GLU A 269 7.85 7.33 14.81
CA GLU A 269 6.98 7.00 13.68
C GLU A 269 7.57 7.46 12.34
N GLU A 270 8.26 8.60 12.33
CA GLU A 270 9.02 9.08 11.18
C GLU A 270 10.17 8.12 10.83
N GLN A 271 10.94 7.70 11.84
CA GLN A 271 12.02 6.73 11.65
C GLN A 271 11.49 5.40 11.11
N ASP A 272 10.38 4.88 11.66
CA ASP A 272 9.76 3.65 11.17
C ASP A 272 9.30 3.78 9.69
N LEU A 273 8.73 4.91 9.31
CA LEU A 273 8.34 5.17 7.91
C LEU A 273 9.55 5.24 7.00
N PHE A 274 10.61 5.92 7.44
CA PHE A 274 11.84 6.06 6.66
C PHE A 274 12.55 4.72 6.48
N LEU A 275 12.58 3.86 7.50
CA LEU A 275 13.08 2.50 7.39
C LEU A 275 12.26 1.66 6.39
N ASP A 276 10.93 1.79 6.38
CA ASP A 276 10.07 1.10 5.40
C ASP A 276 10.40 1.55 3.97
N ILE A 277 10.51 2.87 3.73
CA ILE A 277 10.87 3.43 2.41
C ILE A 277 12.31 3.06 2.02
N GLN A 278 13.24 3.10 2.96
CA GLN A 278 14.65 2.80 2.74
C GLN A 278 14.87 1.33 2.35
N SER A 279 13.98 0.43 2.78
CA SER A 279 14.01 -1.00 2.42
C SER A 279 13.49 -1.30 1.00
N LEU A 280 12.89 -0.32 0.30
CA LEU A 280 12.23 -0.56 -0.98
C LEU A 280 13.16 -1.12 -2.07
N PRO A 281 14.38 -0.60 -2.29
CA PRO A 281 15.28 -1.10 -3.34
C PRO A 281 15.72 -2.53 -3.09
N ARG A 282 16.08 -2.85 -1.83
CA ARG A 282 16.44 -4.20 -1.42
C ARG A 282 15.35 -5.23 -1.73
N ASN A 283 14.10 -4.86 -1.48
CA ASN A 283 12.94 -5.76 -1.64
C ASN A 283 12.32 -5.70 -3.05
N ALA A 284 12.86 -4.88 -3.96
CA ALA A 284 12.25 -4.62 -5.26
C ALA A 284 12.17 -5.88 -6.15
N ALA A 285 13.26 -6.66 -6.17
CA ALA A 285 13.34 -7.90 -6.94
C ALA A 285 12.30 -8.92 -6.47
N LEU A 286 12.15 -9.09 -5.16
CA LEU A 286 11.15 -9.97 -4.55
C LEU A 286 9.72 -9.50 -4.85
N ARG A 287 9.45 -8.20 -4.82
CA ARG A 287 8.13 -7.66 -5.20
C ARG A 287 7.82 -7.89 -6.67
N LYS A 288 8.74 -7.58 -7.58
CA LYS A 288 8.57 -7.83 -9.03
C LYS A 288 8.31 -9.31 -9.31
N LEU A 289 8.98 -10.21 -8.60
CA LEU A 289 8.72 -11.64 -8.68
C LEU A 289 7.30 -12.00 -8.18
N ASN A 290 6.86 -11.46 -7.04
CA ASN A 290 5.51 -11.67 -6.53
C ASN A 290 4.44 -11.13 -7.48
N ASP A 291 4.65 -9.95 -8.08
CA ASP A 291 3.72 -9.37 -9.04
C ASP A 291 3.66 -10.19 -10.33
N LEU A 292 4.80 -10.76 -10.79
CA LEU A 292 4.82 -11.70 -11.90
C LEU A 292 4.07 -13.01 -11.58
N ILE A 293 4.15 -13.51 -10.34
CA ILE A 293 3.37 -14.68 -9.87
C ILE A 293 1.87 -14.38 -9.91
N LYS A 294 1.45 -13.26 -9.31
CA LYS A 294 0.04 -12.83 -9.28
C LYS A 294 -0.50 -12.70 -10.72
N ARG A 295 0.26 -12.05 -11.60
CA ARG A 295 -0.08 -11.89 -13.02
C ARG A 295 -0.18 -13.23 -13.76
N ALA A 296 0.75 -14.15 -13.51
CA ALA A 296 0.74 -15.48 -14.12
C ALA A 296 -0.49 -16.30 -13.72
N ARG A 297 -0.90 -16.26 -12.44
CA ARG A 297 -2.13 -16.91 -11.97
C ARG A 297 -3.37 -16.33 -12.65
N LEU A 298 -3.48 -15.00 -12.69
CA LEU A 298 -4.60 -14.34 -13.37
C LEU A 298 -4.65 -14.67 -14.87
N ALA A 299 -3.49 -14.73 -15.54
CA ALA A 299 -3.40 -15.10 -16.96
C ALA A 299 -3.82 -16.55 -17.21
N LYS A 300 -3.48 -17.49 -16.32
CA LYS A 300 -3.99 -18.88 -16.38
C LYS A 300 -5.51 -18.92 -16.26
N VAL A 301 -6.07 -18.22 -15.27
CA VAL A 301 -7.52 -18.15 -15.07
C VAL A 301 -8.22 -17.57 -16.29
N GLN A 302 -7.69 -16.47 -16.84
CA GLN A 302 -8.19 -15.88 -18.08
C GLN A 302 -8.17 -16.88 -19.25
N ALA A 303 -7.09 -17.64 -19.41
CA ALA A 303 -6.98 -18.65 -20.45
C ALA A 303 -8.09 -19.73 -20.33
N TYR A 304 -8.40 -20.19 -19.11
CA TYR A 304 -9.49 -21.13 -18.88
C TYR A 304 -10.87 -20.51 -19.16
N ILE A 305 -11.12 -19.27 -18.72
CA ILE A 305 -12.37 -18.55 -18.98
C ILE A 305 -12.60 -18.44 -20.48
N ILE A 306 -11.64 -17.85 -21.22
CA ILE A 306 -11.75 -17.63 -22.66
C ILE A 306 -11.90 -18.95 -23.43
N SER A 307 -11.16 -19.99 -23.03
CA SER A 307 -11.27 -21.31 -23.65
C SER A 307 -12.62 -21.99 -23.40
N SER A 308 -13.17 -21.85 -22.19
CA SER A 308 -14.49 -22.39 -21.83
C SER A 308 -15.58 -21.70 -22.63
N LEU A 309 -15.55 -20.36 -22.72
CA LEU A 309 -16.47 -19.59 -23.55
C LEU A 309 -16.36 -20.00 -25.02
N LYS A 310 -15.15 -20.16 -25.56
CA LYS A 310 -14.93 -20.63 -26.93
C LYS A 310 -15.51 -22.03 -27.17
N LYS A 311 -15.37 -22.93 -26.20
CA LYS A 311 -15.86 -24.32 -26.29
C LYS A 311 -17.38 -24.39 -26.34
N GLU A 312 -18.08 -23.49 -25.65
CA GLU A 312 -19.56 -23.45 -25.61
C GLU A 312 -20.20 -22.67 -26.77
N MET A 313 -19.41 -21.97 -27.58
CA MET A 313 -19.93 -21.23 -28.72
C MET A 313 -20.33 -22.13 -29.89
N PRO A 314 -21.53 -21.94 -30.50
CA PRO A 314 -21.96 -22.69 -31.66
C PRO A 314 -21.19 -22.27 -32.92
N SER A 315 -20.97 -23.22 -33.83
CA SER A 315 -20.19 -22.97 -35.05
C SER A 315 -20.95 -22.19 -36.12
N MET A 316 -22.28 -22.36 -36.23
CA MET A 316 -23.08 -21.84 -37.35
C MET A 316 -24.11 -20.78 -36.95
N PHE A 317 -25.13 -21.12 -36.15
CA PHE A 317 -26.25 -20.22 -35.82
C PHE A 317 -26.39 -19.97 -34.31
N GLY A 318 -27.10 -18.90 -33.92
CA GLY A 318 -27.42 -18.61 -32.51
C GLY A 318 -26.28 -18.01 -31.68
N LYS A 319 -25.21 -17.54 -32.31
CA LYS A 319 -23.98 -17.03 -31.65
C LYS A 319 -24.27 -15.87 -30.69
N ASP A 320 -25.08 -14.91 -31.10
CA ASP A 320 -25.38 -13.73 -30.27
C ASP A 320 -26.22 -14.08 -29.04
N SER A 321 -27.22 -14.96 -29.22
CA SER A 321 -28.03 -15.46 -28.11
C SER A 321 -27.18 -16.24 -27.12
N LYS A 322 -26.31 -17.15 -27.62
CA LYS A 322 -25.43 -17.93 -26.76
C LYS A 322 -24.41 -17.06 -26.04
N LYS A 323 -23.84 -16.05 -26.70
CA LYS A 323 -22.94 -15.08 -26.05
C LYS A 323 -23.63 -14.39 -24.87
N LYS A 324 -24.85 -13.89 -25.05
CA LYS A 324 -25.61 -13.24 -23.96
C LYS A 324 -25.89 -14.20 -22.80
N GLU A 325 -26.26 -15.45 -23.11
CA GLU A 325 -26.46 -16.51 -22.12
C GLU A 325 -25.17 -16.80 -21.33
N LEU A 326 -24.04 -16.97 -22.02
CA LEU A 326 -22.74 -17.24 -21.39
C LEU A 326 -22.28 -16.10 -20.47
N ILE A 327 -22.50 -14.85 -20.87
CA ILE A 327 -22.17 -13.68 -20.05
C ILE A 327 -23.07 -13.63 -18.80
N ALA A 328 -24.37 -13.88 -18.96
CA ALA A 328 -25.30 -13.92 -17.83
C ALA A 328 -24.94 -15.03 -16.83
N ASN A 329 -24.52 -16.20 -17.32
CA ASN A 329 -24.17 -17.36 -16.50
C ASN A 329 -22.67 -17.46 -16.17
N LEU A 330 -21.91 -16.37 -16.33
CA LEU A 330 -20.45 -16.38 -16.14
C LEU A 330 -20.04 -16.85 -14.73
N GLY A 331 -20.87 -16.58 -13.71
CA GLY A 331 -20.62 -17.03 -12.34
C GLY A 331 -20.60 -18.56 -12.20
N GLU A 332 -21.49 -19.27 -12.90
CA GLU A 332 -21.50 -20.74 -12.92
C GLU A 332 -20.28 -21.30 -13.67
N ILE A 333 -19.87 -20.61 -14.74
CA ILE A 333 -18.65 -20.95 -15.49
C ILE A 333 -17.43 -20.83 -14.58
N TYR A 334 -17.34 -19.79 -13.74
CA TYR A 334 -16.25 -19.64 -12.77
C TYR A 334 -16.24 -20.78 -11.77
N GLN A 335 -17.37 -21.12 -11.16
CA GLN A 335 -17.47 -22.23 -10.20
C GLN A 335 -17.09 -23.59 -10.83
N LYS A 336 -17.41 -23.79 -12.11
CA LYS A 336 -17.01 -24.99 -12.85
C LYS A 336 -15.50 -25.04 -13.04
N ILE A 337 -14.90 -23.95 -13.51
CA ILE A 337 -13.44 -23.82 -13.69
C ILE A 337 -12.71 -24.01 -12.35
N GLU A 338 -13.23 -23.40 -11.28
CA GLU A 338 -12.70 -23.52 -9.92
C GLU A 338 -12.58 -24.98 -9.49
N LYS A 339 -13.66 -25.76 -9.66
CA LYS A 339 -13.71 -27.19 -9.29
C LYS A 339 -12.85 -28.07 -10.22
N GLU A 340 -12.93 -27.84 -11.52
CA GLU A 340 -12.22 -28.67 -12.52
C GLU A 340 -10.69 -28.49 -12.43
N HIS A 341 -10.23 -27.27 -12.14
CA HIS A 341 -8.80 -26.94 -12.14
C HIS A 341 -8.22 -26.65 -10.76
N GLN A 342 -9.01 -26.75 -9.68
CA GLN A 342 -8.59 -26.53 -8.29
C GLN A 342 -7.95 -25.15 -8.08
N ILE A 343 -8.61 -24.13 -8.62
CA ILE A 343 -8.15 -22.74 -8.56
C ILE A 343 -8.81 -22.06 -7.36
N SER A 344 -8.08 -21.18 -6.67
CA SER A 344 -8.67 -20.40 -5.57
C SER A 344 -9.69 -19.38 -6.10
N PRO A 345 -10.84 -19.19 -5.43
CA PRO A 345 -11.80 -18.14 -5.79
C PRO A 345 -11.18 -16.74 -5.88
N GLY A 346 -10.14 -16.47 -5.08
CA GLY A 346 -9.45 -15.19 -5.05
C GLY A 346 -8.59 -14.89 -6.29
N ASP A 347 -8.26 -15.91 -7.10
CA ASP A 347 -7.52 -15.71 -8.35
C ASP A 347 -8.44 -15.31 -9.52
N PHE A 348 -9.77 -15.36 -9.33
CA PHE A 348 -10.72 -14.98 -10.37
C PHE A 348 -10.92 -13.46 -10.43
N PRO A 349 -10.98 -12.89 -11.65
CA PRO A 349 -11.29 -11.47 -11.81
C PRO A 349 -12.72 -11.15 -11.37
N ASN A 350 -12.98 -9.88 -11.07
CA ASN A 350 -14.32 -9.43 -10.67
C ASN A 350 -15.37 -9.79 -11.73
N LEU A 351 -16.44 -10.47 -11.30
CA LEU A 351 -17.47 -11.00 -12.19
C LEU A 351 -18.16 -9.91 -13.01
N ALA A 352 -18.62 -8.83 -12.36
CA ALA A 352 -19.36 -7.76 -13.03
C ALA A 352 -18.48 -7.04 -14.05
N LYS A 353 -17.23 -6.70 -13.69
CA LYS A 353 -16.25 -6.09 -14.60
C LYS A 353 -15.98 -6.98 -15.82
N MET A 354 -15.84 -8.29 -15.61
CA MET A 354 -15.63 -9.24 -16.72
C MET A 354 -16.87 -9.38 -17.62
N GLN A 355 -18.08 -9.38 -17.06
CA GLN A 355 -19.31 -9.40 -17.85
C GLN A 355 -19.42 -8.18 -18.75
N GLU A 356 -19.09 -6.99 -18.22
CA GLU A 356 -19.05 -5.75 -18.99
C GLU A 356 -18.05 -5.83 -20.14
N LEU A 357 -16.79 -6.19 -19.84
CA LEU A 357 -15.72 -6.30 -20.85
C LEU A 357 -16.05 -7.32 -21.94
N LEU A 358 -16.62 -8.47 -21.57
CA LEU A 358 -17.01 -9.53 -22.52
C LEU A 358 -18.12 -9.10 -23.49
N ASN A 359 -18.98 -8.13 -23.12
CA ASN A 359 -20.00 -7.62 -24.03
C ASN A 359 -19.39 -7.00 -25.30
N GLY A 360 -18.23 -6.33 -25.18
CA GLY A 360 -17.51 -5.73 -26.30
C GLY A 360 -16.76 -6.72 -27.20
N GLN A 361 -16.70 -8.01 -26.84
CA GLN A 361 -15.78 -8.98 -27.44
C GLN A 361 -16.48 -9.96 -28.39
N ASP A 362 -15.76 -10.42 -29.41
CA ASP A 362 -16.24 -11.44 -30.34
C ASP A 362 -15.74 -12.83 -29.95
N PHE A 363 -16.64 -13.64 -29.37
CA PHE A 363 -16.29 -14.96 -28.85
C PHE A 363 -15.91 -15.96 -29.95
N THR A 364 -16.26 -15.69 -31.21
CA THR A 364 -15.84 -16.55 -32.32
C THR A 364 -14.33 -16.47 -32.57
N LYS A 365 -13.71 -15.34 -32.24
CA LYS A 365 -12.27 -15.08 -32.39
C LYS A 365 -11.44 -15.58 -31.20
N PHE A 366 -12.08 -16.09 -30.14
CA PHE A 366 -11.37 -16.66 -29.01
C PHE A 366 -10.64 -17.94 -29.40
N ALA A 367 -9.45 -18.11 -28.81
CA ALA A 367 -8.64 -19.29 -28.99
C ALA A 367 -9.21 -20.47 -28.18
N SER A 368 -9.13 -21.68 -28.74
CA SER A 368 -9.32 -22.91 -27.97
C SER A 368 -8.15 -23.14 -27.02
N LEU A 369 -8.39 -23.96 -25.99
CA LEU A 369 -7.38 -24.30 -25.00
C LEU A 369 -6.13 -24.91 -25.65
N LYS A 370 -4.96 -24.37 -25.34
CA LYS A 370 -3.63 -24.82 -25.76
C LYS A 370 -2.85 -25.32 -24.53
N PRO A 371 -2.88 -26.63 -24.22
CA PRO A 371 -2.26 -27.19 -23.01
C PRO A 371 -0.78 -26.84 -22.87
N LYS A 372 -0.01 -26.86 -23.96
CA LYS A 372 1.43 -26.54 -23.96
C LYS A 372 1.77 -25.15 -23.39
N LEU A 373 0.90 -24.15 -23.61
CA LEU A 373 1.13 -22.81 -23.08
C LEU A 373 0.86 -22.76 -21.56
N LEU A 374 -0.16 -23.49 -21.10
CA LEU A 374 -0.46 -23.61 -19.67
C LEU A 374 0.63 -24.39 -18.94
N GLU A 375 1.06 -25.53 -19.50
CA GLU A 375 2.18 -26.33 -18.97
C GLU A 375 3.46 -25.48 -18.86
N SER A 376 3.72 -24.60 -19.82
CA SER A 376 4.87 -23.68 -19.76
C SER A 376 4.77 -22.70 -18.59
N VAL A 377 3.59 -22.13 -18.32
CA VAL A 377 3.39 -21.23 -17.17
C VAL A 377 3.38 -22.00 -15.84
N GLU A 378 2.88 -23.23 -15.81
CA GLU A 378 2.94 -24.10 -14.64
C GLU A 378 4.36 -24.49 -14.28
N ASP A 379 5.17 -24.86 -15.26
CA ASP A 379 6.60 -25.13 -15.10
C ASP A 379 7.35 -23.88 -14.61
N MET A 380 6.99 -22.70 -15.13
CA MET A 380 7.52 -21.43 -14.63
C MET A 380 7.24 -21.25 -13.14
N LEU A 381 5.97 -21.39 -12.73
CA LEU A 381 5.53 -21.21 -11.35
C LEU A 381 6.11 -22.25 -10.39
N ALA A 382 6.25 -23.51 -10.83
CA ALA A 382 6.72 -24.60 -9.99
C ALA A 382 8.25 -24.67 -9.86
N ASN A 383 8.98 -24.46 -10.97
CA ASN A 383 10.41 -24.75 -11.05
C ASN A 383 11.28 -23.51 -11.20
N ASP A 384 10.95 -22.60 -12.13
CA ASP A 384 11.82 -21.44 -12.41
C ASP A 384 11.78 -20.40 -11.29
N ILE A 385 10.60 -20.17 -10.71
CA ILE A 385 10.43 -19.22 -9.61
C ILE A 385 11.21 -19.65 -8.38
N ALA A 386 11.27 -20.94 -8.08
CA ALA A 386 12.08 -21.45 -6.97
C ALA A 386 13.58 -21.11 -7.16
N ARG A 387 14.08 -21.16 -8.41
CA ARG A 387 15.46 -20.79 -8.74
C ARG A 387 15.67 -19.28 -8.62
N LEU A 388 14.75 -18.46 -9.14
CA LEU A 388 14.83 -17.01 -8.97
C LEU A 388 14.77 -16.59 -7.50
N MET A 389 13.95 -17.24 -6.66
CA MET A 389 13.93 -17.00 -5.21
C MET A 389 15.27 -17.31 -4.53
N ALA A 390 16.02 -18.29 -5.02
CA ALA A 390 17.37 -18.56 -4.52
C ALA A 390 18.34 -17.44 -4.93
N MET A 391 18.23 -16.96 -6.18
CA MET A 391 19.04 -15.84 -6.68
C MET A 391 18.73 -14.52 -5.98
N VAL A 392 17.45 -14.20 -5.74
CA VAL A 392 17.02 -13.01 -4.98
C VAL A 392 17.69 -13.01 -3.61
N ARG A 393 17.66 -14.13 -2.89
CA ARG A 393 18.33 -14.26 -1.58
C ARG A 393 19.84 -14.06 -1.67
N GLN A 394 20.48 -14.55 -2.73
CA GLN A 394 21.92 -14.34 -2.95
C GLN A 394 22.24 -12.88 -3.27
N GLU A 395 21.46 -12.22 -4.13
CA GLU A 395 21.60 -10.79 -4.44
C GLU A 395 21.38 -9.93 -3.20
N GLU A 396 20.33 -10.21 -2.41
CA GLU A 396 20.06 -9.52 -1.14
C GLU A 396 21.18 -9.68 -0.11
N SER A 397 21.89 -10.83 -0.14
CA SER A 397 23.04 -11.10 0.73
C SER A 397 24.31 -10.40 0.23
N ALA A 398 24.47 -10.30 -1.08
CA ALA A 398 25.64 -9.71 -1.73
C ALA A 398 25.58 -8.17 -1.84
N MET A 399 24.38 -7.58 -1.78
CA MET A 399 24.14 -6.14 -1.85
C MET A 399 23.52 -5.57 -0.56
N PRO A 400 24.20 -5.64 0.60
CA PRO A 400 23.68 -5.14 1.87
C PRO A 400 23.46 -3.61 1.91
N SER A 401 23.89 -2.86 0.89
CA SER A 401 23.96 -1.38 0.88
C SER A 401 23.06 -0.67 -0.14
N GLN A 402 22.16 -1.39 -0.86
CA GLN A 402 21.11 -0.76 -1.67
C GLN A 402 19.93 -0.31 -0.79
N THR A 403 20.24 0.58 0.12
CA THR A 403 19.28 1.38 0.87
C THR A 403 19.13 2.73 0.20
N VAL A 404 17.98 3.38 0.39
CA VAL A 404 17.84 4.81 0.07
C VAL A 404 18.87 5.60 0.88
N LYS A 405 19.63 6.48 0.21
CA LYS A 405 20.68 7.31 0.81
C LYS A 405 20.38 8.80 0.61
N GLY A 406 20.98 9.65 1.43
CA GLY A 406 20.80 11.10 1.39
C GLY A 406 19.42 11.55 1.87
N GLY A 407 19.22 12.87 1.87
CA GLY A 407 18.00 13.50 2.37
C GLY A 407 17.70 13.14 3.82
N ALA A 408 16.41 13.08 4.17
CA ALA A 408 15.95 12.84 5.54
C ALA A 408 16.33 11.45 6.10
N PHE A 409 16.86 10.56 5.25
CA PHE A 409 17.28 9.22 5.64
C PHE A 409 18.64 9.20 6.35
N GLU A 410 19.50 10.21 6.20
CA GLU A 410 20.83 10.23 6.84
C GLU A 410 20.76 10.37 8.37
N GLY A 411 19.76 11.11 8.88
CA GLY A 411 19.55 11.29 10.31
C GLY A 411 18.99 10.06 11.06
N THR A 412 18.46 9.07 10.33
CA THR A 412 17.84 7.88 10.96
C THR A 412 18.85 6.94 11.62
N MET A 413 20.14 7.07 11.33
CA MET A 413 21.20 6.20 11.86
C MET A 413 21.85 6.72 13.14
N THR A 414 21.69 8.00 13.49
CA THR A 414 22.12 8.62 14.76
C THR A 414 21.90 10.12 14.68
N GLY A 415 21.06 10.69 15.54
CA GLY A 415 21.18 12.10 15.86
C GLY A 415 22.57 12.39 16.45
N PRO A 416 23.06 13.65 16.44
CA PRO A 416 24.37 14.02 16.99
C PRO A 416 24.57 13.72 18.49
N PHE A 417 23.53 13.21 19.16
CA PHE A 417 23.50 12.88 20.59
C PHE A 417 23.06 11.43 20.84
N GLY A 418 23.48 10.48 19.99
CA GLY A 418 23.20 9.04 20.11
C GLY A 418 23.85 8.31 21.28
N HIS A 419 23.92 8.91 22.47
CA HIS A 419 24.24 8.23 23.72
C HIS A 419 23.14 8.48 24.73
N GLY A 420 22.57 7.38 25.22
CA GLY A 420 21.58 7.38 26.28
C GLY A 420 22.08 8.18 27.47
N TYR A 421 21.15 8.92 28.06
CA TYR A 421 21.27 9.28 29.46
C TYR A 421 21.20 7.98 30.26
N GLU A 422 22.34 7.28 30.39
CA GLU A 422 22.55 6.42 31.54
C GLU A 422 22.47 7.34 32.76
N LEU A 423 21.36 7.25 33.48
CA LEU A 423 21.33 7.68 34.86
C LEU A 423 22.44 6.89 35.57
N ASN A 424 23.51 7.59 35.89
CA ASN A 424 24.63 7.09 36.66
C ASN A 424 24.08 6.37 37.92
N PRO A 425 24.29 5.04 38.09
CA PRO A 425 23.78 4.31 39.26
C PRO A 425 24.44 4.75 40.58
N ASP A 426 25.50 5.55 40.52
CA ASP A 426 26.26 5.99 41.70
C ASP A 426 25.82 7.35 42.27
N CYS A 427 24.54 7.71 42.14
CA CYS A 427 23.96 8.76 42.98
C CYS A 427 23.54 8.16 44.34
N GLN A 428 24.54 7.79 45.15
CA GLN A 428 24.33 7.53 46.57
C GLN A 428 23.85 8.82 47.25
N TRP A 429 22.67 8.75 47.87
CA TRP A 429 22.18 9.76 48.81
C TRP A 429 23.22 9.99 49.93
N LYS A 430 24.04 11.02 49.80
CA LYS A 430 24.87 11.53 50.90
C LYS A 430 24.12 12.66 51.59
N ALA A 431 23.25 12.29 52.53
CA ALA A 431 22.95 13.16 53.65
C ALA A 431 24.21 13.24 54.52
N GLY A 432 24.85 14.41 54.58
CA GLY A 432 26.03 14.68 55.38
C GLY A 432 25.88 16.00 56.13
N PRO A 433 26.25 16.08 57.42
CA PRO A 433 25.67 17.00 58.40
C PRO A 433 26.52 18.27 58.55
N LEU A 434 25.89 19.43 58.79
CA LEU A 434 26.41 20.55 59.60
C LEU A 434 25.55 21.82 59.43
N LEU A 435 24.57 22.01 60.31
CA LEU A 435 24.53 23.12 61.27
C LEU A 435 23.26 22.99 62.12
N CYS A 436 23.41 22.40 63.31
CA CYS A 436 22.40 22.41 64.35
C CYS A 436 23.09 22.84 65.65
N ARG A 437 22.67 24.01 66.17
CA ARG A 437 22.86 24.63 67.50
C ARG A 437 22.78 26.14 67.27
N VAL A 438 21.89 26.93 67.86
CA VAL A 438 21.32 26.92 69.21
C VAL A 438 20.01 27.72 69.16
N LEU A 439 18.92 27.20 69.75
CA LEU A 439 18.15 27.85 70.83
C LEU A 439 16.97 26.94 71.24
N GLN A 440 17.07 26.42 72.46
CA GLN A 440 16.03 25.70 73.20
C GLN A 440 15.08 26.67 73.93
N SER A 441 13.92 26.11 74.34
CA SER A 441 12.84 26.64 75.21
C SER A 441 11.79 27.48 74.46
N THR A 442 10.49 27.16 74.53
CA THR A 442 9.70 26.95 75.76
C THR A 442 8.54 25.95 75.56
N VAL A 443 8.27 25.18 76.62
CA VAL A 443 7.20 24.19 76.82
C VAL A 443 5.84 24.86 77.13
N TRP A 444 4.72 24.15 76.93
CA TRP A 444 3.50 24.03 77.77
C TRP A 444 2.31 23.65 76.85
N SER A 445 1.91 22.37 76.76
CA SER A 445 0.95 21.62 77.62
C SER A 445 -0.53 21.94 77.39
N THR A 446 -1.30 20.97 76.87
CA THR A 446 -2.58 20.47 77.46
C THR A 446 -3.08 19.20 76.73
N GLN A 447 -2.99 18.07 77.44
CA GLN A 447 -3.96 16.97 77.62
C GLN A 447 -5.42 17.23 77.14
N SER A 448 -6.33 16.30 76.81
CA SER A 448 -6.45 14.82 76.78
C SER A 448 -7.93 14.46 76.46
N VAL A 449 -8.30 13.16 76.41
CA VAL A 449 -9.66 12.55 76.60
C VAL A 449 -10.49 12.39 75.29
N LEU A 450 -10.98 11.23 74.79
CA LEU A 450 -11.18 9.81 75.17
C LEU A 450 -11.21 8.99 73.86
N GLY A 451 -10.58 7.81 73.69
CA GLY A 451 -10.97 6.48 74.22
C GLY A 451 -12.02 5.83 73.30
N GLY A 452 -11.92 4.62 72.74
CA GLY A 452 -11.04 3.47 72.87
C GLY A 452 -11.82 2.23 72.35
N TRP A 453 -11.10 1.11 72.18
CA TRP A 453 -11.54 -0.30 71.99
C TRP A 453 -11.47 -0.80 70.53
N SER A 454 -10.37 -1.46 70.12
CA SER A 454 -9.85 -2.80 70.45
C SER A 454 -10.31 -3.84 69.40
N SER A 455 -9.39 -4.28 68.52
CA SER A 455 -8.71 -5.60 68.58
C SER A 455 -9.55 -6.68 67.84
N CYS A 456 -9.11 -7.51 66.89
CA CYS A 456 -7.83 -8.17 66.64
C CYS A 456 -7.76 -8.64 65.16
N ASN A 457 -6.59 -8.45 64.55
CA ASN A 457 -5.74 -9.49 63.91
C ASN A 457 -6.39 -10.70 63.20
N LEU A 458 -6.18 -10.76 61.86
CA LEU A 458 -5.41 -11.75 61.05
C LEU A 458 -5.47 -13.27 61.44
N PRO A 459 -5.24 -14.27 60.54
CA PRO A 459 -4.63 -14.22 59.19
C PRO A 459 -5.16 -15.21 58.10
N LEU A 460 -4.64 -15.04 56.87
CA LEU A 460 -4.17 -16.01 55.85
C LEU A 460 -5.01 -17.27 55.44
N THR A 461 -5.29 -17.32 54.14
CA THR A 461 -5.52 -18.40 53.13
C THR A 461 -4.87 -19.78 53.41
N PRO A 462 -5.21 -20.95 52.77
CA PRO A 462 -5.63 -21.15 51.35
C PRO A 462 -6.50 -22.42 51.01
N THR A 463 -6.63 -22.71 49.69
CA THR A 463 -6.85 -24.01 48.97
C THR A 463 -8.26 -24.53 48.58
N SER A 464 -8.49 -24.49 47.25
CA SER A 464 -9.07 -25.46 46.29
C SER A 464 -10.38 -26.22 46.56
N SER A 465 -11.36 -26.12 45.65
CA SER A 465 -11.60 -27.12 44.57
C SER A 465 -13.01 -27.03 43.93
N HIS A 466 -13.05 -27.21 42.61
CA HIS A 466 -14.15 -27.67 41.72
C HIS A 466 -15.58 -27.09 41.83
N LEU A 467 -16.09 -26.52 40.72
CA LEU A 467 -17.14 -27.14 39.87
C LEU A 467 -17.61 -26.24 38.69
N ASN A 468 -17.83 -26.93 37.58
CA ASN A 468 -18.52 -26.62 36.32
C ASN A 468 -19.59 -25.50 36.29
N GLY A 469 -19.72 -24.84 35.14
CA GLY A 469 -21.00 -24.24 34.73
C GLY A 469 -20.90 -23.05 33.78
N SER A 470 -20.96 -23.33 32.48
CA SER A 470 -21.20 -22.37 31.40
C SER A 470 -22.56 -21.67 31.52
N CYS A 471 -22.62 -20.36 31.23
CA CYS A 471 -23.87 -19.60 31.07
C CYS A 471 -23.79 -18.67 29.84
N PRO A 472 -24.77 -18.67 28.92
CA PRO A 472 -24.80 -17.81 27.74
C PRO A 472 -25.81 -16.64 27.82
N LYS A 473 -25.48 -15.59 27.05
CA LYS A 473 -26.29 -14.62 26.26
C LYS A 473 -27.65 -14.11 26.78
N LEU A 474 -27.79 -12.77 26.75
CA LEU A 474 -29.05 -12.08 26.47
C LEU A 474 -28.82 -10.94 25.45
N THR A 475 -29.52 -11.03 24.32
CA THR A 475 -29.78 -9.97 23.33
C THR A 475 -31.05 -9.18 23.69
N PRO A 476 -31.28 -8.02 23.07
CA PRO A 476 -32.56 -7.90 22.37
C PRO A 476 -32.45 -7.30 20.97
N SER A 477 -33.16 -7.95 20.04
CA SER A 477 -33.47 -7.52 18.69
C SER A 477 -34.90 -6.98 18.64
N VAL A 478 -35.14 -5.80 18.09
CA VAL A 478 -36.47 -5.38 17.61
C VAL A 478 -36.33 -4.59 16.31
N SER A 479 -37.08 -5.01 15.29
CA SER A 479 -37.44 -4.25 14.08
C SER A 479 -38.85 -4.75 13.63
N PRO A 480 -39.49 -4.21 12.58
CA PRO A 480 -40.46 -3.13 12.66
C PRO A 480 -41.86 -3.53 12.12
N LYS A 481 -42.87 -2.67 12.25
CA LYS A 481 -44.12 -2.74 11.46
C LYS A 481 -44.54 -1.37 10.93
N HIS A 482 -44.71 -1.29 9.62
CA HIS A 482 -45.37 -0.24 8.83
C HIS A 482 -46.87 -0.10 9.16
N ALA A 483 -47.43 1.11 9.04
CA ALA A 483 -48.39 1.48 7.98
C ALA A 483 -49.05 2.86 8.24
N GLU A 484 -49.26 3.58 7.15
CA GLU A 484 -49.79 4.95 6.99
C GLU A 484 -51.27 5.11 7.40
N ARG A 485 -51.66 6.36 7.74
CA ARG A 485 -52.67 7.16 7.00
C ARG A 485 -52.91 8.54 7.64
N HIS A 486 -52.84 9.58 6.80
CA HIS A 486 -53.39 10.93 6.99
C HIS A 486 -54.94 10.91 7.03
N PRO A 487 -55.61 11.91 7.63
CA PRO A 487 -55.92 13.18 6.94
C PRO A 487 -55.83 14.44 7.82
N GLY A 488 -55.68 15.61 7.18
CA GLY A 488 -55.71 16.93 7.82
C GLY A 488 -54.97 17.96 7.00
#